data_AF-A0A2Z3GZG9-F1
#
_entry.id   AF-A0A2Z3GZG9-F1
#
_cell.length_a   1.000
_cell.length_b   1.000
_cell.length_c   1.000
_cell.angle_alpha   90.00
_cell.angle_beta   90.00
_cell.angle_gamma   90.00
#
_symmetry.space_group_name_H-M   'P 1'
#
loop_
_entity.id
_entity.type
_entity.pdbx_description
1 polymer ?
#
loop_
_entity_poly.entity_id
_entity_poly.type
_entity_poly.pdbx_seq_one_letter_code
_entity_poly.pdbx_strand_id
1 'polypeptide(L)'
;MKGGEIRHIGRSWKAGKAGPSAVAFRAPGNAFFGPGDVWREMLIELTGPAGGQLDLDQLLTAADGPVRADREKLDGRECVRLRFSATYPSGAKERVTLWHDIGRNYLVCRVLVERPDLPTSRYSVLQVLDFIEPQPGVVFPVKVRREHFRNGEMFSATVATLTDVTINKLLPPDALALPQVPRGTTLHDRIEGKEGPIDSDWKPLGVMRPAAPPPLPPAPKVAPADAPAVPSTSEPVSTGRWVLSGSLVLLVLAAGVAVVSRVRARRNSTA
;
A
#
# COMPACT_ATOMS: atom_id res chain seq x y z
N MET A 1 -18.82 -7.37 -16.08
CA MET A 1 -18.38 -6.67 -17.30
C MET A 1 -17.74 -7.67 -18.26
N LYS A 2 -18.43 -8.11 -19.31
CA LYS A 2 -17.82 -8.90 -20.40
C LYS A 2 -17.15 -7.91 -21.35
N GLY A 3 -15.83 -7.81 -21.29
CA GLY A 3 -15.06 -6.87 -22.11
C GLY A 3 -13.66 -6.53 -21.60
N GLY A 4 -13.30 -6.89 -20.36
CA GLY A 4 -11.91 -6.90 -19.88
C GLY A 4 -11.16 -5.58 -20.04
N GLU A 5 -11.85 -4.44 -20.15
CA GLU A 5 -11.24 -3.12 -20.30
C GLU A 5 -11.99 -2.06 -19.52
N ILE A 6 -11.27 -1.03 -19.11
CA ILE A 6 -11.77 0.16 -18.45
C ILE A 6 -11.44 1.37 -19.31
N ARG A 7 -12.40 2.28 -19.43
CA ARG A 7 -12.23 3.58 -20.09
C ARG A 7 -12.54 4.69 -19.12
N HIS A 8 -11.67 5.71 -19.06
CA HIS A 8 -11.90 6.87 -18.19
C HIS A 8 -11.33 8.16 -18.77
N ILE A 9 -11.81 9.28 -18.24
CA ILE A 9 -11.32 10.61 -18.56
C ILE A 9 -10.56 11.16 -17.35
N GLY A 10 -9.28 11.45 -17.54
CA GLY A 10 -8.53 12.29 -16.63
C GLY A 10 -8.73 13.75 -16.98
N ARG A 11 -9.09 14.58 -16.00
CA ARG A 11 -9.08 16.04 -16.13
C ARG A 11 -7.95 16.58 -15.29
N SER A 12 -6.97 17.22 -15.93
CA SER A 12 -5.88 17.89 -15.23
C SER A 12 -6.08 19.39 -15.25
N TRP A 13 -6.05 20.00 -14.07
CA TRP A 13 -6.05 21.45 -13.92
C TRP A 13 -4.60 21.92 -13.85
N LYS A 14 -4.18 22.75 -14.80
CA LYS A 14 -2.88 23.43 -14.74
C LYS A 14 -3.12 24.89 -14.39
N ALA A 15 -2.48 25.36 -13.33
CA ALA A 15 -2.51 26.78 -12.96
C ALA A 15 -2.09 27.64 -14.15
N GLY A 16 -2.87 28.69 -14.45
CA GLY A 16 -2.62 29.61 -15.56
C GLY A 16 -3.05 29.13 -16.95
N LYS A 17 -3.72 27.97 -17.09
CA LYS A 17 -4.37 27.57 -18.35
C LYS A 17 -5.88 27.77 -18.30
N ALA A 18 -6.44 28.25 -19.41
CA ALA A 18 -7.88 28.46 -19.60
C ALA A 18 -8.61 27.11 -19.78
N GLY A 19 -8.72 26.35 -18.70
CA GLY A 19 -9.51 25.13 -18.62
C GLY A 19 -8.69 23.84 -18.46
N PRO A 20 -9.35 22.76 -18.01
CA PRO A 20 -8.69 21.49 -17.80
C PRO A 20 -8.35 20.84 -19.14
N SER A 21 -7.13 20.33 -19.29
CA SER A 21 -6.84 19.39 -20.36
C SER A 21 -7.48 18.06 -20.02
N ALA A 22 -8.43 17.63 -20.86
CA ALA A 22 -9.01 16.29 -20.81
C ALA A 22 -8.10 15.31 -21.54
N VAL A 23 -7.88 14.15 -20.93
CA VAL A 23 -7.14 13.04 -21.50
C VAL A 23 -8.00 11.80 -21.32
N ALA A 24 -8.12 10.99 -22.36
CA ALA A 24 -8.84 9.72 -22.30
C ALA A 24 -7.85 8.57 -22.09
N PHE A 25 -8.29 7.55 -21.37
CA PHE A 25 -7.50 6.35 -21.10
C PHE A 25 -8.33 5.11 -21.39
N ARG A 26 -7.69 4.12 -22.00
CA ARG A 26 -8.19 2.75 -22.14
C ARG A 26 -7.16 1.81 -21.52
N ALA A 27 -7.59 0.95 -20.61
CA ALA A 27 -6.72 0.05 -19.87
C ALA A 27 -7.39 -1.31 -19.65
N PRO A 28 -6.64 -2.37 -19.31
CA PRO A 28 -7.22 -3.66 -18.93
C PRO A 28 -8.22 -3.55 -17.77
N GLY A 29 -9.14 -4.51 -17.69
CA GLY A 29 -10.24 -4.57 -16.72
C GLY A 29 -9.82 -4.64 -15.26
N ASN A 30 -8.60 -5.09 -15.01
CA ASN A 30 -7.96 -5.20 -13.70
C ASN A 30 -6.92 -4.08 -13.48
N ALA A 31 -6.84 -3.10 -14.38
CA ALA A 31 -5.91 -2.00 -14.22
C ALA A 31 -6.42 -1.03 -13.15
N PHE A 32 -5.47 -0.52 -12.37
CA PHE A 32 -5.76 0.49 -11.37
C PHE A 32 -6.44 1.74 -11.97
N PHE A 33 -7.58 2.14 -11.40
CA PHE A 33 -8.44 3.23 -11.91
C PHE A 33 -8.02 4.64 -11.48
N GLY A 34 -6.84 4.81 -10.89
CA GLY A 34 -6.35 6.12 -10.47
C GLY A 34 -6.93 6.60 -9.13
N PRO A 35 -6.69 7.87 -8.75
CA PRO A 35 -7.27 8.46 -7.56
C PRO A 35 -8.81 8.42 -7.64
N GLY A 36 -9.48 7.84 -6.65
CA GLY A 36 -10.93 7.68 -6.62
C GLY A 36 -11.44 6.29 -7.00
N ASP A 37 -10.54 5.34 -7.26
CA ASP A 37 -10.86 3.91 -7.36
C ASP A 37 -11.44 3.39 -6.03
N VAL A 38 -12.77 3.29 -5.95
CA VAL A 38 -13.46 2.94 -4.70
C VAL A 38 -13.04 1.58 -4.16
N TRP A 39 -12.74 0.61 -5.01
CA TRP A 39 -12.35 -0.74 -4.57
C TRP A 39 -11.02 -0.73 -3.85
N ARG A 40 -10.06 0.03 -4.38
CA ARG A 40 -8.78 0.24 -3.74
C ARG A 40 -8.87 1.13 -2.50
N GLU A 41 -9.59 2.25 -2.61
CA GLU A 41 -9.67 3.22 -1.51
C GLU A 41 -10.39 2.63 -0.30
N MET A 42 -11.38 1.77 -0.52
CA MET A 42 -12.14 1.12 0.55
C MET A 42 -11.57 -0.25 0.98
N LEU A 43 -10.37 -0.63 0.53
CA LEU A 43 -9.70 -1.90 0.88
C LEU A 43 -10.50 -3.17 0.52
N ILE A 44 -11.29 -3.10 -0.54
CA ILE A 44 -12.07 -4.23 -1.07
C ILE A 44 -11.18 -5.07 -2.00
N GLU A 45 -10.38 -4.38 -2.82
CA GLU A 45 -9.35 -4.99 -3.66
C GLU A 45 -7.97 -4.43 -3.28
N LEU A 46 -6.95 -5.25 -3.48
CA LEU A 46 -5.58 -4.92 -3.12
C LEU A 46 -4.74 -4.73 -4.39
N THR A 47 -3.80 -3.80 -4.34
CA THR A 47 -2.88 -3.56 -5.46
C THR A 47 -1.76 -4.59 -5.42
N GLY A 48 -1.65 -5.40 -6.46
CA GLY A 48 -0.59 -6.39 -6.60
C GLY A 48 0.74 -5.79 -7.07
N PRO A 49 1.82 -6.60 -7.11
CA PRO A 49 3.16 -6.14 -7.50
C PRO A 49 3.24 -5.64 -8.95
N ALA A 50 2.36 -6.11 -9.84
CA ALA A 50 2.27 -5.61 -11.21
C ALA A 50 1.44 -4.31 -11.35
N GLY A 51 0.97 -3.74 -10.23
CA GLY A 51 0.11 -2.56 -10.21
C GLY A 51 -1.36 -2.82 -10.60
N GLY A 52 -1.73 -4.06 -10.86
CA GLY A 52 -3.11 -4.47 -11.09
C GLY A 52 -3.91 -4.64 -9.79
N GLN A 53 -5.23 -4.56 -9.89
CA GLN A 53 -6.15 -5.01 -8.85
C GLN A 53 -6.11 -6.54 -8.79
N LEU A 54 -5.85 -7.06 -7.60
CA LEU A 54 -5.88 -8.49 -7.30
C LEU A 54 -6.92 -8.74 -6.21
N ASP A 55 -7.67 -9.84 -6.36
CA ASP A 55 -8.38 -10.42 -5.23
C ASP A 55 -7.39 -11.02 -4.22
N LEU A 56 -7.90 -11.48 -3.06
CA LEU A 56 -7.04 -12.03 -2.02
C LEU A 56 -6.28 -13.27 -2.50
N ASP A 57 -6.94 -14.19 -3.20
CA ASP A 57 -6.33 -15.46 -3.63
C ASP A 57 -5.20 -15.21 -4.65
N GLN A 58 -5.41 -14.29 -5.59
CA GLN A 58 -4.41 -13.85 -6.55
C GLN A 58 -3.24 -13.16 -5.85
N LEU A 59 -3.50 -12.31 -4.86
CA LEU A 59 -2.46 -11.63 -4.10
C LEU A 59 -1.60 -12.63 -3.31
N LEU A 60 -2.23 -13.63 -2.67
CA LEU A 60 -1.53 -14.68 -1.93
C LEU A 60 -0.75 -15.61 -2.88
N THR A 61 -1.26 -15.87 -4.08
CA THR A 61 -0.55 -16.63 -5.12
C THR A 61 0.68 -15.87 -5.63
N ALA A 62 0.61 -14.54 -5.68
CA ALA A 62 1.72 -13.67 -6.07
C ALA A 62 2.75 -13.42 -4.95
N ALA A 63 2.56 -14.02 -3.76
CA ALA A 63 3.46 -13.84 -2.63
C ALA A 63 4.79 -14.58 -2.82
N ASP A 64 5.86 -13.94 -2.34
CA ASP A 64 7.18 -14.55 -2.22
C ASP A 64 7.19 -15.51 -1.02
N GLY A 65 7.07 -16.81 -1.30
CA GLY A 65 7.23 -17.86 -0.29
C GLY A 65 6.00 -18.05 0.62
N PRO A 66 6.17 -18.63 1.81
CA PRO A 66 5.04 -19.03 2.64
C PRO A 66 4.33 -17.82 3.26
N VAL A 67 3.01 -17.80 3.08
CA VAL A 67 2.11 -16.87 3.77
C VAL A 67 1.95 -17.34 5.22
N ARG A 68 2.18 -16.45 6.18
CA ARG A 68 1.95 -16.72 7.61
C ARG A 68 0.59 -16.18 8.01
N ALA A 69 -0.21 -17.02 8.65
CA ALA A 69 -1.50 -16.65 9.20
C ALA A 69 -1.51 -16.87 10.71
N ASP A 70 -2.03 -15.92 11.46
CA ASP A 70 -2.21 -16.02 12.90
C ASP A 70 -3.45 -15.25 13.36
N ARG A 71 -3.98 -15.58 14.55
CA ARG A 71 -5.05 -14.80 15.18
C ARG A 71 -4.45 -13.74 16.08
N GLU A 72 -4.98 -12.53 16.02
CA GLU A 72 -4.53 -11.39 16.80
C GLU A 72 -5.72 -10.51 17.17
N LYS A 73 -5.66 -9.88 18.35
CA LYS A 73 -6.63 -8.87 18.75
C LYS A 73 -6.12 -7.48 18.35
N LEU A 74 -6.78 -6.85 17.38
CA LEU A 74 -6.43 -5.51 16.89
C LEU A 74 -7.52 -4.51 17.31
N ASP A 75 -7.15 -3.49 18.09
CA ASP A 75 -8.06 -2.44 18.56
C ASP A 75 -9.35 -3.01 19.21
N GLY A 76 -9.20 -4.09 19.97
CA GLY A 76 -10.31 -4.78 20.64
C GLY A 76 -11.06 -5.81 19.79
N ARG A 77 -10.73 -5.95 18.50
CA ARG A 77 -11.42 -6.84 17.54
C ARG A 77 -10.60 -8.11 17.31
N GLU A 78 -11.27 -9.24 17.18
CA GLU A 78 -10.63 -10.50 16.80
C GLU A 78 -10.36 -10.48 15.29
N CYS A 79 -9.09 -10.64 14.92
CA CYS A 79 -8.66 -10.59 13.54
C CYS A 79 -7.84 -11.83 13.14
N VAL A 80 -7.91 -12.17 11.86
CA VAL A 80 -6.89 -13.00 11.21
C VAL A 80 -5.84 -12.07 10.60
N ARG A 81 -4.60 -12.18 11.07
CA ARG A 81 -3.45 -11.48 10.52
C ARG A 81 -2.76 -12.36 9.48
N LEU A 82 -2.60 -11.84 8.27
CA LEU A 82 -1.81 -12.46 7.21
C LEU A 82 -0.53 -11.66 6.98
N ARG A 83 0.60 -12.36 6.86
CA ARG A 83 1.92 -11.77 6.60
C ARG A 83 2.62 -12.49 5.46
N PHE A 84 3.07 -11.73 4.48
CA PHE A 84 3.80 -12.25 3.34
C PHE A 84 4.72 -11.17 2.74
N SER A 85 5.58 -11.57 1.81
CA SER A 85 6.38 -10.64 1.01
C SER A 85 5.95 -10.73 -0.44
N ALA A 86 6.22 -9.70 -1.24
CA ALA A 86 6.01 -9.75 -2.68
C ALA A 86 7.06 -8.91 -3.41
N THR A 87 7.51 -9.40 -4.57
CA THR A 87 8.52 -8.72 -5.40
C THR A 87 7.84 -8.12 -6.63
N TYR A 88 8.04 -6.82 -6.83
CA TYR A 88 7.54 -6.09 -7.99
C TYR A 88 8.37 -6.41 -9.24
N PRO A 89 7.83 -6.23 -10.46
CA PRO A 89 8.62 -6.35 -11.69
C PRO A 89 9.85 -5.45 -11.75
N SER A 90 9.85 -4.36 -10.96
CA SER A 90 11.01 -3.48 -10.78
C SER A 90 12.13 -4.07 -9.93
N GLY A 91 11.93 -5.25 -9.33
CA GLY A 91 12.81 -5.86 -8.33
C GLY A 91 12.56 -5.36 -6.90
N ALA A 92 11.73 -4.33 -6.72
CA ALA A 92 11.43 -3.80 -5.39
C ALA A 92 10.66 -4.82 -4.54
N LYS A 93 11.00 -4.94 -3.26
CA LYS A 93 10.38 -5.89 -2.33
C LYS A 93 9.47 -5.18 -1.35
N GLU A 94 8.27 -5.72 -1.16
CA GLU A 94 7.34 -5.29 -0.13
C GLU A 94 7.10 -6.41 0.89
N ARG A 95 6.98 -6.03 2.16
CA ARG A 95 6.38 -6.87 3.19
C ARG A 95 4.98 -6.36 3.45
N VAL A 96 4.00 -7.23 3.28
CA VAL A 96 2.58 -6.89 3.41
C VAL A 96 2.02 -7.62 4.63
N THR A 97 1.34 -6.88 5.48
CA THR A 97 0.54 -7.41 6.57
C THR A 97 -0.91 -6.96 6.41
N LEU A 98 -1.83 -7.92 6.38
CA LEU A 98 -3.27 -7.69 6.30
C LEU A 98 -3.93 -8.13 7.60
N TRP A 99 -4.94 -7.40 8.06
CA TRP A 99 -5.80 -7.81 9.16
C TRP A 99 -7.23 -7.93 8.66
N HIS A 100 -7.80 -9.13 8.81
CA HIS A 100 -9.18 -9.46 8.47
C HIS A 100 -10.02 -9.52 9.74
N ASP A 101 -11.06 -8.70 9.82
CA ASP A 101 -11.96 -8.63 10.97
C ASP A 101 -12.96 -9.80 10.94
N ILE A 102 -12.82 -10.74 11.89
CA ILE A 102 -13.66 -11.95 11.94
C ILE A 102 -15.12 -11.58 12.17
N GLY A 103 -15.39 -10.55 12.98
CA GLY A 103 -16.75 -10.08 13.29
C GLY A 103 -17.43 -9.35 12.14
N ARG A 104 -16.69 -9.02 11.08
CA ARG A 104 -17.21 -8.33 9.89
C ARG A 104 -16.96 -9.14 8.62
N ASN A 105 -17.31 -10.42 8.66
CA ASN A 105 -17.21 -11.34 7.52
C ASN A 105 -15.80 -11.40 6.90
N TYR A 106 -14.76 -11.34 7.74
CA TYR A 106 -13.35 -11.38 7.32
C TYR A 106 -12.95 -10.25 6.35
N LEU A 107 -13.64 -9.11 6.36
CA LEU A 107 -13.24 -7.94 5.60
C LEU A 107 -11.90 -7.39 6.11
N VAL A 108 -11.07 -6.90 5.20
CA VAL A 108 -9.80 -6.25 5.54
C VAL A 108 -10.10 -4.96 6.30
N CYS A 109 -9.58 -4.84 7.52
CA CYS A 109 -9.75 -3.65 8.35
C CYS A 109 -8.46 -2.83 8.48
N ARG A 110 -7.30 -3.44 8.21
CA ARG A 110 -6.00 -2.77 8.21
C ARG A 110 -5.03 -3.43 7.23
N VAL A 111 -4.18 -2.61 6.61
CA VAL A 111 -3.05 -3.03 5.78
C VAL A 111 -1.81 -2.26 6.21
N LEU A 112 -0.69 -2.97 6.37
CA LEU A 112 0.64 -2.39 6.53
C LEU A 112 1.50 -2.88 5.36
N VAL A 113 2.12 -1.93 4.66
CA VAL A 113 3.06 -2.22 3.58
C VAL A 113 4.41 -1.61 3.94
N GLU A 114 5.44 -2.42 4.07
CA GLU A 114 6.80 -2.00 4.36
C GLU A 114 7.71 -2.24 3.15
N ARG A 115 8.64 -1.30 2.88
CA ARG A 115 9.64 -1.41 1.80
C ARG A 115 11.04 -1.47 2.40
N PRO A 116 11.51 -2.66 2.81
CA PRO A 116 12.77 -2.80 3.54
C PRO A 116 14.02 -2.61 2.67
N ASP A 117 13.87 -2.65 1.35
CA ASP A 117 14.94 -2.52 0.35
C ASP A 117 15.30 -1.06 0.03
N LEU A 118 14.45 -0.11 0.42
CA LEU A 118 14.72 1.30 0.22
C LEU A 118 15.67 1.85 1.30
N PRO A 119 16.67 2.68 0.94
CA PRO A 119 17.61 3.26 1.91
C PRO A 119 16.91 4.07 3.02
N THR A 120 15.80 4.70 2.66
CA THR A 120 14.90 5.34 3.61
C THR A 120 13.84 4.35 4.04
N SER A 121 13.63 4.17 5.34
CA SER A 121 12.51 3.37 5.85
C SER A 121 11.21 3.98 5.31
N ARG A 122 10.52 3.26 4.41
CA ARG A 122 9.22 3.66 3.88
C ARG A 122 8.21 2.60 4.21
N TYR A 123 7.10 3.04 4.77
CA TYR A 123 5.96 2.18 5.00
C TYR A 123 4.67 2.96 4.83
N SER A 124 3.59 2.23 4.58
CA SER A 124 2.25 2.77 4.43
C SER A 124 1.29 2.02 5.33
N VAL A 125 0.40 2.74 5.99
CA VAL A 125 -0.67 2.17 6.81
C VAL A 125 -2.01 2.56 6.20
N LEU A 126 -2.85 1.58 5.94
CA LEU A 126 -4.22 1.79 5.49
C LEU A 126 -5.13 1.19 6.56
N GLN A 127 -6.14 1.94 7.02
CA GLN A 127 -7.02 1.52 8.10
C GLN A 127 -8.47 1.90 7.80
N VAL A 128 -9.37 0.93 7.89
CA VAL A 128 -10.81 1.17 7.87
C VAL A 128 -11.21 1.77 9.21
N LEU A 129 -11.65 3.03 9.16
CA LEU A 129 -12.15 3.77 10.31
C LEU A 129 -13.62 3.45 10.58
N ASP A 130 -14.41 3.21 9.54
CA ASP A 130 -15.85 3.02 9.66
C ASP A 130 -16.43 2.04 8.64
N PHE A 131 -17.45 1.31 9.08
CA PHE A 131 -18.22 0.35 8.30
C PHE A 131 -19.71 0.67 8.48
N ILE A 132 -20.48 0.43 7.42
CA ILE A 132 -21.94 0.47 7.47
C ILE A 132 -22.52 -0.89 7.09
N GLU A 133 -23.80 -1.08 7.37
CA GLU A 133 -24.58 -2.24 6.95
C GLU A 133 -25.77 -1.76 6.09
N PRO A 134 -25.54 -1.44 4.80
CA PRO A 134 -26.57 -0.90 3.90
C PRO A 134 -27.76 -1.86 3.69
N GLN A 135 -27.58 -3.15 3.91
CA GLN A 135 -28.63 -4.17 3.95
C GLN A 135 -28.27 -5.21 5.03
N PRO A 136 -29.27 -5.85 5.69
CA PRO A 136 -29.01 -6.88 6.69
C PRO A 136 -28.03 -7.95 6.18
N GLY A 137 -26.96 -8.18 6.94
CA GLY A 137 -25.89 -9.13 6.64
C GLY A 137 -24.80 -8.61 5.69
N VAL A 138 -24.97 -7.44 5.07
CA VAL A 138 -23.98 -6.88 4.13
C VAL A 138 -23.23 -5.73 4.78
N VAL A 139 -22.03 -6.03 5.28
CA VAL A 139 -21.12 -5.04 5.87
C VAL A 139 -20.22 -4.44 4.79
N PHE A 140 -20.02 -3.14 4.81
CA PHE A 140 -19.25 -2.43 3.79
C PHE A 140 -18.38 -1.31 4.38
N PRO A 141 -17.08 -1.22 4.04
CA PRO A 141 -16.21 -0.14 4.49
C PRO A 141 -16.58 1.18 3.80
N VAL A 142 -16.72 2.25 4.58
CA VAL A 142 -17.09 3.58 4.04
C VAL A 142 -16.12 4.68 4.40
N LYS A 143 -15.20 4.45 5.33
CA LYS A 143 -14.20 5.45 5.70
C LYS A 143 -12.86 4.78 5.89
N VAL A 144 -11.88 5.17 5.08
CA VAL A 144 -10.53 4.61 5.13
C VAL A 144 -9.52 5.74 5.24
N ARG A 145 -8.55 5.58 6.15
CA ARG A 145 -7.40 6.45 6.28
C ARG A 145 -6.17 5.75 5.73
N ARG A 146 -5.42 6.46 4.89
CA ARG A 146 -4.14 6.02 4.32
C ARG A 146 -3.06 6.99 4.78
N GLU A 147 -1.99 6.46 5.31
CA GLU A 147 -0.84 7.22 5.80
C GLU A 147 0.43 6.67 5.19
N HIS A 148 1.32 7.57 4.79
CA HIS A 148 2.63 7.22 4.26
C HIS A 148 3.72 7.85 5.11
N PHE A 149 4.68 7.02 5.48
CA PHE A 149 5.78 7.40 6.34
C PHE A 149 7.12 7.26 5.61
N ARG A 150 8.05 8.14 5.94
CA ARG A 150 9.44 8.12 5.49
C ARG A 150 10.33 8.44 6.67
N ASN A 151 11.25 7.54 7.00
CA ASN A 151 12.15 7.64 8.16
C ASN A 151 11.39 7.89 9.47
N GLY A 152 10.22 7.26 9.64
CA GLY A 152 9.36 7.40 10.81
C GLY A 152 8.46 8.64 10.79
N GLU A 153 8.69 9.60 9.90
CA GLU A 153 7.86 10.80 9.78
C GLU A 153 6.74 10.62 8.75
N MET A 154 5.53 11.02 9.09
CA MET A 154 4.39 11.01 8.18
C MET A 154 4.56 12.15 7.16
N PHE A 155 4.62 11.81 5.87
CA PHE A 155 4.75 12.82 4.79
C PHE A 155 3.48 12.97 3.94
N SER A 156 2.53 12.05 4.08
CA SER A 156 1.24 12.11 3.39
C SER A 156 0.18 11.36 4.17
N ALA A 157 -1.01 11.93 4.24
CA ALA A 157 -2.20 11.32 4.80
C ALA A 157 -3.42 11.67 3.95
N THR A 158 -4.24 10.67 3.68
CA THR A 158 -5.50 10.82 2.94
C THR A 158 -6.60 10.11 3.70
N VAL A 159 -7.79 10.72 3.75
CA VAL A 159 -9.01 10.07 4.22
C VAL A 159 -9.98 10.01 3.06
N ALA A 160 -10.39 8.81 2.69
CA ALA A 160 -11.44 8.57 1.72
C ALA A 160 -12.75 8.27 2.48
N THR A 161 -13.86 8.86 2.02
CA THR A 161 -15.19 8.61 2.57
C THR A 161 -16.15 8.32 1.42
N LEU A 162 -16.85 7.19 1.51
CA LEU A 162 -17.90 6.81 0.61
C LEU A 162 -19.25 7.13 1.26
N THR A 163 -20.16 7.72 0.48
CA THR A 163 -21.48 8.16 0.94
C THR A 163 -22.56 7.60 0.00
N ASP A 164 -23.82 7.65 0.43
CA ASP A 164 -24.99 7.22 -0.36
C ASP A 164 -24.90 5.78 -0.91
N VAL A 165 -24.30 4.88 -0.13
CA VAL A 165 -24.14 3.48 -0.50
C VAL A 165 -25.51 2.81 -0.54
N THR A 166 -25.87 2.30 -1.72
CA THR A 166 -27.08 1.51 -1.93
C THR A 166 -26.74 0.21 -2.63
N ILE A 167 -27.45 -0.86 -2.28
CA ILE A 167 -27.21 -2.20 -2.82
C ILE A 167 -28.37 -2.59 -3.73
N ASN A 168 -28.05 -3.21 -4.87
CA ASN A 168 -29.00 -3.80 -5.82
C ASN A 168 -30.10 -2.83 -6.28
N LYS A 169 -29.82 -1.52 -6.31
CA LYS A 169 -30.70 -0.53 -6.93
C LYS A 169 -30.54 -0.61 -8.45
N LEU A 170 -31.63 -0.30 -9.16
CA LEU A 170 -31.59 -0.22 -10.61
C LEU A 170 -30.60 0.89 -11.03
N LEU A 171 -29.60 0.51 -11.81
CA LEU A 171 -28.72 1.49 -12.43
C LEU A 171 -29.48 2.21 -13.56
N PRO A 172 -29.40 3.55 -13.66
CA PRO A 172 -29.87 4.25 -14.84
C PRO A 172 -29.31 3.60 -16.13
N PRO A 173 -30.09 3.51 -17.23
CA PRO A 173 -29.65 2.87 -18.46
C PRO A 173 -28.33 3.41 -19.02
N ASP A 174 -28.03 4.67 -18.72
CA ASP A 174 -26.86 5.43 -19.14
C ASP A 174 -25.75 5.51 -18.08
N ALA A 175 -25.92 4.92 -16.89
CA ALA A 175 -24.93 5.00 -15.80
C ALA A 175 -23.57 4.39 -16.16
N LEU A 176 -23.54 3.47 -17.11
CA LEU A 176 -22.32 2.83 -17.64
C LEU A 176 -21.98 3.30 -19.06
N ALA A 177 -22.70 4.31 -19.58
CA ALA A 177 -22.36 4.89 -20.87
C ALA A 177 -21.01 5.59 -20.79
N LEU A 178 -20.24 5.53 -21.88
CA LEU A 178 -18.99 6.27 -21.94
C LEU A 178 -19.28 7.76 -21.92
N PRO A 179 -18.57 8.54 -21.07
CA PRO A 179 -18.74 9.98 -21.06
C PRO A 179 -18.33 10.57 -22.41
N GLN A 180 -19.10 11.56 -22.86
CA GLN A 180 -18.76 12.34 -24.04
C GLN A 180 -17.44 13.07 -23.82
N VAL A 181 -16.52 12.95 -24.78
CA VAL A 181 -15.23 13.65 -24.78
C VAL A 181 -15.20 14.68 -25.90
N PRO A 182 -14.49 15.82 -25.71
CA PRO A 182 -14.25 16.73 -26.83
C PRO A 182 -13.55 16.01 -27.98
N ARG A 183 -14.02 16.23 -29.21
CA ARG A 183 -13.35 15.72 -30.41
C ARG A 183 -11.88 16.17 -30.43
N GLY A 184 -10.96 15.25 -30.73
CA GLY A 184 -9.52 15.50 -30.70
C GLY A 184 -8.86 15.23 -29.35
N THR A 185 -9.62 14.80 -28.33
CA THR A 185 -9.06 14.34 -27.05
C THR A 185 -8.04 13.23 -27.31
N THR A 186 -6.86 13.32 -26.70
CA THR A 186 -5.85 12.26 -26.80
C THR A 186 -6.28 11.07 -25.95
N LEU A 187 -6.39 9.90 -26.58
CA LEU A 187 -6.52 8.61 -25.93
C LEU A 187 -5.13 8.01 -25.71
N HIS A 188 -4.84 7.60 -24.48
CA HIS A 188 -3.75 6.66 -24.19
C HIS A 188 -4.33 5.25 -24.03
N ASP A 189 -4.06 4.41 -25.00
CA ASP A 189 -4.49 3.01 -25.05
C ASP A 189 -3.37 2.10 -24.51
N ARG A 190 -3.54 1.65 -23.26
CA ARG A 190 -2.61 0.74 -22.58
C ARG A 190 -2.80 -0.72 -22.98
N ILE A 191 -3.89 -1.05 -23.66
CA ILE A 191 -4.14 -2.41 -24.16
C ILE A 191 -3.32 -2.63 -25.42
N GLU A 192 -3.37 -1.66 -26.34
CA GLU A 192 -2.63 -1.73 -27.61
C GLU A 192 -1.24 -1.06 -27.55
N GLY A 193 -0.92 -0.35 -26.46
CA GLY A 193 0.32 0.40 -26.33
C GLY A 193 0.41 1.58 -27.30
N LYS A 194 -0.72 2.23 -27.59
CA LYS A 194 -0.82 3.31 -28.58
C LYS A 194 -1.44 4.58 -28.00
N GLU A 195 -1.27 5.70 -28.68
CA GLU A 195 -1.92 6.96 -28.36
C GLU A 195 -2.30 7.74 -29.63
N GLY A 196 -3.36 8.55 -29.52
CA GLY A 196 -3.84 9.35 -30.64
C GLY A 196 -5.18 10.04 -30.36
N PRO A 197 -5.62 10.93 -31.26
CA PRO A 197 -6.85 11.68 -31.08
C PRO A 197 -8.08 10.80 -31.32
N ILE A 198 -9.11 10.96 -30.49
CA ILE A 198 -10.42 10.30 -30.63
C ILE A 198 -11.56 11.32 -30.83
N ASP A 199 -12.68 10.86 -31.37
CA ASP A 199 -13.92 11.62 -31.42
C ASP A 199 -14.74 11.47 -30.15
N SER A 200 -15.91 12.11 -30.12
CA SER A 200 -16.84 12.10 -29.00
C SER A 200 -17.42 10.72 -28.68
N ASP A 201 -17.39 9.80 -29.66
CA ASP A 201 -17.87 8.42 -29.55
C ASP A 201 -16.71 7.44 -29.28
N TRP A 202 -15.54 7.95 -28.87
CA TRP A 202 -14.34 7.18 -28.58
C TRP A 202 -13.76 6.41 -29.79
N LYS A 203 -14.04 6.87 -31.01
CA LYS A 203 -13.43 6.32 -32.23
C LYS A 203 -12.15 7.08 -32.60
N PRO A 204 -11.09 6.40 -33.08
CA PRO A 204 -9.88 7.06 -33.55
C PRO A 204 -10.17 8.02 -34.71
N LEU A 205 -9.60 9.23 -34.64
CA LEU A 205 -9.69 10.25 -35.70
C LEU A 205 -8.58 10.16 -36.75
N GLY A 206 -7.69 9.17 -36.64
CA GLY A 206 -6.55 8.99 -37.54
C GLY A 206 -5.65 7.85 -37.06
N VAL A 207 -4.39 7.88 -37.51
CA VAL A 207 -3.39 6.87 -37.16
C VAL A 207 -2.98 7.02 -35.69
N MET A 208 -3.24 5.97 -34.91
CA MET A 208 -2.74 5.83 -33.54
C MET A 208 -1.23 5.54 -33.59
N ARG A 209 -0.44 6.28 -32.81
CA ARG A 209 1.03 6.12 -32.74
C ARG A 209 1.40 5.23 -31.56
N PRO A 210 2.54 4.52 -31.58
CA PRO A 210 3.04 3.85 -30.38
C PRO A 210 3.19 4.85 -29.23
N ALA A 211 2.72 4.49 -28.04
CA ALA A 211 2.90 5.33 -26.86
C ALA A 211 4.39 5.43 -26.51
N ALA A 212 4.88 6.64 -26.24
CA ALA A 212 6.26 6.81 -25.83
C ALA A 212 6.51 6.06 -24.50
N PRO A 213 7.61 5.29 -24.38
CA PRO A 213 7.97 4.72 -23.10
C PRO A 213 8.17 5.85 -22.07
N PRO A 214 7.83 5.62 -20.79
CA PRO A 214 8.11 6.60 -19.75
C PRO A 214 9.61 6.94 -19.79
N PRO A 215 9.99 8.22 -19.62
CA PRO A 215 11.39 8.60 -19.60
C PRO A 215 12.10 7.78 -18.51
N LEU A 216 13.21 7.15 -18.87
CA LEU A 216 14.04 6.48 -17.89
C LEU A 216 14.44 7.50 -16.81
N PRO A 217 14.42 7.12 -15.52
CA PRO A 217 14.93 8.00 -14.49
C PRO A 217 16.36 8.42 -14.87
N PRO A 218 16.74 9.69 -14.64
CA PRO A 218 18.10 10.12 -14.93
C PRO A 218 19.05 9.17 -14.21
N ALA A 219 20.08 8.71 -14.92
CA ALA A 219 21.11 7.89 -14.32
C ALA A 219 21.55 8.58 -13.01
N PRO A 220 21.67 7.86 -11.89
CA PRO A 220 22.19 8.45 -10.68
C PRO A 220 23.49 9.15 -11.07
N LYS A 221 23.64 10.43 -10.70
CA LYS A 221 24.91 11.13 -10.86
C LYS A 221 25.93 10.38 -10.02
N VAL A 222 26.57 9.39 -10.63
CA VAL A 222 27.76 8.76 -10.09
C VAL A 222 28.75 9.89 -10.02
N ALA A 223 29.03 10.37 -8.81
CA ALA A 223 30.16 11.25 -8.59
C ALA A 223 31.39 10.57 -9.21
N PRO A 224 32.25 11.31 -9.93
CA PRO A 224 33.40 10.72 -10.60
C PRO A 224 34.14 9.79 -9.62
N ALA A 225 34.41 8.57 -10.08
CA ALA A 225 34.97 7.46 -9.30
C ALA A 225 36.42 7.70 -8.81
N ASP A 226 36.92 8.94 -8.91
CA ASP A 226 38.28 9.34 -8.58
C ASP A 226 38.37 10.20 -7.31
N ALA A 227 37.31 10.27 -6.50
CA ALA A 227 37.47 10.69 -5.12
C ALA A 227 38.04 9.49 -4.34
N PRO A 228 39.30 9.52 -3.87
CA PRO A 228 39.81 8.47 -3.00
C PRO A 228 38.84 8.32 -1.83
N ALA A 229 38.38 7.09 -1.61
CA ALA A 229 37.57 6.78 -0.44
C ALA A 229 38.34 7.25 0.79
N VAL A 230 37.92 8.37 1.39
CA VAL A 230 38.48 8.83 2.65
C VAL A 230 38.07 7.76 3.65
N PRO A 231 39.02 7.00 4.24
CA PRO A 231 38.68 6.03 5.25
C PRO A 231 37.94 6.77 6.37
N SER A 232 36.75 6.30 6.74
CA SER A 232 36.02 6.87 7.86
C SER A 232 36.89 6.72 9.12
N THR A 233 37.34 7.84 9.69
CA THR A 233 38.11 7.91 10.94
C THR A 233 37.29 7.54 12.17
N SER A 234 36.00 7.27 12.02
CA SER A 234 35.17 6.72 13.09
C SER A 234 35.13 5.20 12.99
N GLU A 235 35.81 4.52 13.92
CA GLU A 235 35.53 3.11 14.19
C GLU A 235 34.03 2.94 14.48
N PRO A 236 33.38 1.86 14.00
CA PRO A 236 32.02 1.57 14.39
C PRO A 236 31.98 1.47 15.91
N VAL A 237 31.21 2.36 16.55
CA VAL A 237 31.03 2.38 18.00
C VAL A 237 30.51 1.01 18.41
N SER A 238 31.40 0.17 18.95
CA SER A 238 31.12 -1.23 19.26
C SER A 238 29.94 -1.31 20.22
N THR A 239 28.80 -1.75 19.70
CA THR A 239 27.59 -2.09 20.46
C THR A 239 27.88 -3.11 21.58
N GLY A 240 28.99 -3.85 21.46
CA GLY A 240 29.48 -4.80 22.46
C GLY A 240 29.80 -4.19 23.82
N ARG A 241 30.21 -2.90 23.90
CA ARG A 241 30.46 -2.23 25.20
C ARG A 241 29.18 -2.10 26.02
N TRP A 242 28.06 -1.78 25.39
CA TRP A 242 26.77 -1.63 26.07
C TRP A 242 26.20 -2.98 26.54
N VAL A 243 26.41 -4.04 25.75
CA VAL A 243 26.00 -5.41 26.11
C VAL A 243 26.78 -5.92 27.33
N LEU A 244 28.10 -5.66 27.39
CA LEU A 244 28.94 -6.00 28.54
C LEU A 244 28.50 -5.25 29.81
N SER A 245 28.27 -3.94 29.72
CA SER A 245 27.80 -3.13 30.86
C SER A 245 26.43 -3.59 31.36
N GLY A 246 25.49 -3.87 30.46
CA GLY A 246 24.16 -4.38 30.83
C GLY A 246 24.22 -5.75 31.50
N SER A 247 25.10 -6.64 31.03
CA SER A 247 25.27 -7.99 31.59
C SER A 247 25.85 -7.95 33.01
N LEU A 248 26.79 -7.02 33.28
CA LEU A 248 27.40 -6.85 34.60
C LEU A 248 26.37 -6.39 35.65
N VAL A 249 25.49 -5.46 35.29
CA VAL A 249 24.43 -4.97 36.20
C VAL A 249 23.46 -6.10 36.58
N LEU A 250 23.04 -6.91 35.62
CA LEU A 250 22.19 -8.07 35.89
C LEU A 250 22.86 -9.09 36.82
N LEU A 251 24.17 -9.33 36.65
CA LEU A 251 24.95 -10.23 37.50
C LEU A 251 25.05 -9.73 38.95
N VAL A 252 25.29 -8.43 39.16
CA VAL A 252 25.33 -7.83 40.50
C VAL A 252 23.96 -7.91 41.18
N LEU A 253 22.88 -7.64 40.44
CA LEU A 253 21.52 -7.75 40.98
C LEU A 253 21.19 -9.20 41.37
N ALA A 254 21.52 -10.18 40.51
CA ALA A 254 21.30 -11.59 40.81
C ALA A 254 22.10 -12.06 42.04
N ALA A 255 23.36 -11.63 42.16
CA ALA A 255 24.19 -11.92 43.33
C ALA A 255 23.61 -11.30 44.61
N GLY A 256 23.13 -10.05 44.54
CA GLY A 256 22.46 -9.39 45.67
C GLY A 256 21.22 -10.14 46.15
N VAL A 257 20.36 -10.58 45.21
CA VAL A 257 19.17 -11.38 45.53
C VAL A 257 19.55 -12.72 46.17
N ALA A 258 20.58 -13.40 45.65
CA ALA A 258 21.05 -14.68 46.20
C ALA A 258 21.64 -14.54 47.62
N VAL A 259 22.32 -13.43 47.93
CA VAL A 259 22.83 -13.16 49.28
C VAL A 259 21.67 -12.88 50.24
N VAL A 260 20.71 -12.05 49.84
CA VAL A 260 19.54 -11.72 50.67
C VAL A 260 18.69 -12.97 50.94
N SER A 261 18.48 -13.84 49.94
CA SER A 261 17.73 -15.09 50.12
C SER A 261 18.44 -16.06 51.07
N ARG A 262 19.78 -16.18 50.98
CA ARG A 262 20.57 -16.99 51.92
C ARG A 262 20.55 -16.45 53.35
N VAL A 263 20.62 -15.13 53.54
CA VAL A 263 20.55 -14.51 54.87
C VAL A 263 19.17 -14.71 55.50
N ARG A 264 18.09 -14.55 54.72
CA ARG A 264 16.72 -14.82 55.17
C ARG A 264 16.52 -16.29 55.53
N ALA A 265 17.01 -17.22 54.71
CA ALA A 265 16.94 -18.65 55.00
C ALA A 265 17.62 -19.00 56.33
N ARG A 266 18.82 -18.46 56.60
CA ARG A 266 19.53 -18.70 57.87
C ARG A 266 18.83 -18.14 59.10
N ARG A 267 18.21 -16.95 58.98
CA ARG A 267 17.41 -16.36 60.07
C ARG A 267 16.15 -17.17 60.39
N ASN A 268 15.56 -17.82 59.40
CA ASN A 268 14.37 -18.65 59.59
C ASN A 268 14.69 -20.06 60.13
N SER A 269 15.96 -20.48 60.12
CA SER A 269 16.41 -21.77 60.68
C SER A 269 16.89 -21.68 62.14
N THR A 270 16.82 -20.50 62.75
CA THR A 270 17.24 -20.24 64.15
C THR A 270 16.07 -19.86 65.08
N ALA A 271 14.83 -20.07 64.61
CA ALA A 271 13.60 -20.02 65.40
C ALA A 271 13.00 -21.42 65.48
#